data_AF-A0ABD1B960-F1
#
_entry.id   AF-A0ABD1B960-F1
#
_cell.length_a   1.000
_cell.length_b   1.000
_cell.length_c   1.000
_cell.angle_alpha   90.00
_cell.angle_beta   90.00
_cell.angle_gamma   90.00
#
_symmetry.space_group_name_H-M   'P 1'
#
loop_
_entity.id
_entity.type
_entity.pdbx_description
1 polymer ?
#
loop_
_entity_poly.entity_id
_entity_poly.type
_entity_poly.pdbx_seq_one_letter_code
_entity_poly.pdbx_strand_id
1 'polypeptide(L)'
;MDQPHALLVASPGLGHLIPILELGNRLSSVLSVHFTILAVTCGSSSSVETEAISSAAERTACEIMELPSVDVDNLVEPGATVVTKIVVKMRAMKPAVRDAVKSMKRNQQS
;
A
#
# COMPACT_ATOMS: atom_id res chain seq x y z
N MET A 1 4.04 -26.75 -1.77
CA MET A 1 5.17 -25.93 -1.29
C MET A 1 4.62 -24.54 -1.05
N ASP A 2 4.80 -23.99 0.14
CA ASP A 2 4.32 -22.64 0.45
C ASP A 2 5.07 -21.63 -0.41
N GLN A 3 4.33 -20.88 -1.23
CA GLN A 3 4.91 -19.80 -2.02
C GLN A 3 5.32 -18.66 -1.07
N PRO A 4 6.55 -18.12 -1.17
CA PRO A 4 6.94 -16.96 -0.37
C PRO A 4 6.02 -15.77 -0.66
N HIS A 5 5.69 -15.01 0.39
CA HIS A 5 4.84 -13.82 0.31
C HIS A 5 5.67 -12.58 0.63
N ALA A 6 5.72 -11.64 -0.31
CA ALA A 6 6.37 -10.36 -0.16
C ALA A 6 5.34 -9.22 -0.14
N LEU A 7 5.66 -8.18 0.64
CA LEU A 7 4.81 -7.02 0.84
C LEU A 7 5.50 -5.77 0.30
N LEU A 8 4.79 -5.00 -0.50
CA LEU A 8 5.24 -3.67 -0.95
C LEU A 8 4.34 -2.63 -0.32
N VAL A 9 4.91 -1.65 0.38
CA VAL A 9 4.11 -0.61 1.06
C VAL A 9 4.37 0.72 0.38
N ALA A 10 3.35 1.27 -0.27
CA ALA A 10 3.39 2.59 -0.87
C ALA A 10 3.02 3.64 0.18
N SER A 11 3.87 4.65 0.33
CA SER A 11 3.54 5.84 1.12
C SER A 11 2.50 6.70 0.40
N PRO A 12 1.81 7.61 1.11
CA PRO A 12 0.85 8.54 0.50
C PRO A 12 1.40 9.32 -0.69
N GLY A 13 0.55 9.49 -1.71
CA GLY A 13 0.82 10.26 -2.91
C GLY A 13 1.15 9.43 -4.15
N LEU A 14 0.69 9.90 -5.31
CA LEU A 14 0.90 9.25 -6.61
C LEU A 14 2.37 9.01 -6.96
N GLY A 15 3.27 9.89 -6.52
CA GLY A 15 4.72 9.76 -6.71
C GLY A 15 5.35 8.57 -5.99
N HIS A 16 4.69 8.00 -4.99
CA HIS A 16 5.09 6.76 -4.33
C HIS A 16 4.26 5.57 -4.80
N LEU A 17 2.96 5.79 -5.03
CA LEU A 17 2.03 4.73 -5.42
C LEU A 17 2.34 4.15 -6.81
N ILE A 18 2.43 4.99 -7.85
CA ILE A 18 2.63 4.52 -9.23
C ILE A 18 3.92 3.69 -9.38
N PRO A 19 5.09 4.14 -8.85
CA PRO A 19 6.31 3.34 -8.95
C PRO A 19 6.21 1.99 -8.24
N ILE A 20 5.51 1.91 -7.11
CA ILE A 20 5.33 0.65 -6.37
C ILE A 20 4.39 -0.31 -7.11
N LEU A 21 3.31 0.21 -7.71
CA LEU A 21 2.41 -0.56 -8.57
C LEU A 21 3.16 -1.18 -9.75
N GLU A 22 3.95 -0.38 -10.44
CA GLU A 22 4.76 -0.84 -11.57
C GLU A 22 5.86 -1.83 -11.14
N LEU A 23 6.51 -1.57 -10.00
CA LEU A 23 7.52 -2.46 -9.43
C LEU A 23 6.92 -3.82 -9.08
N GLY A 24 5.79 -3.85 -8.36
CA GLY A 24 5.09 -5.08 -8.02
C GLY A 24 4.74 -5.88 -9.26
N ASN A 25 4.19 -5.22 -10.28
CA ASN A 25 3.85 -5.88 -11.54
C ASN A 25 5.08 -6.53 -12.20
N ARG A 26 6.18 -5.80 -12.33
CA ARG A 26 7.43 -6.32 -12.89
C ARG A 26 7.99 -7.48 -12.08
N LEU A 27 8.02 -7.35 -10.75
CA LEU A 27 8.52 -8.41 -9.88
C LEU A 27 7.66 -9.67 -9.96
N SER A 28 6.33 -9.54 -10.00
CA SER A 28 5.41 -10.68 -10.14
C SER A 28 5.58 -11.43 -11.46
N SER A 29 6.03 -10.74 -12.51
CA SER A 29 6.28 -11.35 -13.82
C SER A 29 7.58 -12.17 -13.88
N VAL A 30 8.53 -11.91 -12.98
CA VAL A 30 9.87 -12.52 -13.00
C VAL A 30 10.08 -13.50 -11.85
N LEU A 31 9.48 -13.25 -10.69
CA LEU A 31 9.68 -14.01 -9.47
C LEU A 31 8.45 -14.87 -9.16
N SER A 32 8.66 -16.13 -8.79
CA SER A 32 7.61 -17.01 -8.28
C SER A 32 7.27 -16.70 -6.81
N VAL A 33 6.91 -15.45 -6.52
CA VAL A 33 6.60 -14.91 -5.17
C VAL A 33 5.20 -14.30 -5.22
N HIS A 34 4.39 -14.53 -4.19
CA HIS A 34 3.10 -13.83 -4.05
C HIS A 34 3.37 -12.41 -3.55
N PHE A 35 2.87 -11.40 -4.25
CA PHE A 35 3.06 -10.00 -3.88
C PHE A 35 1.72 -9.37 -3.48
N THR A 36 1.70 -8.72 -2.31
CA THR A 36 0.62 -7.81 -1.94
C THR A 36 1.15 -6.39 -1.81
N ILE A 37 0.48 -5.45 -2.45
CA ILE A 37 0.78 -4.02 -2.39
C ILE A 37 -0.19 -3.37 -1.40
N LEU A 38 0.34 -2.77 -0.34
CA LEU A 38 -0.41 -1.94 0.59
C LEU A 38 -0.31 -0.48 0.16
N ALA A 39 -1.42 0.07 -0.30
CA ALA A 39 -1.52 1.47 -0.68
C ALA A 39 -2.00 2.29 0.52
N VAL A 40 -1.13 3.15 1.07
CA VAL A 40 -1.52 4.16 2.05
C VAL A 40 -1.87 5.42 1.28
N THR A 41 -3.14 5.84 1.27
CA THR A 41 -3.60 7.00 0.49
C THR A 41 -3.56 8.31 1.28
N CYS A 42 -3.57 9.44 0.58
CA CYS A 42 -3.47 10.77 1.21
C CYS A 42 -4.71 11.15 2.03
N GLY A 43 -5.85 10.50 1.87
CA GLY A 43 -7.11 10.88 2.51
C GLY A 43 -8.28 10.05 1.98
N SER A 44 -9.50 10.38 2.41
CA SER A 44 -10.72 9.78 1.88
C SER A 44 -10.87 10.07 0.39
N SER A 45 -10.35 9.17 -0.44
CA SER A 45 -10.49 9.13 -1.90
C SER A 45 -9.96 10.37 -2.64
N SER A 46 -8.64 10.48 -2.76
CA SER A 46 -8.12 11.05 -4.02
C SER A 46 -8.60 10.14 -5.15
N SER A 47 -9.62 10.56 -5.90
CA SER A 47 -10.18 9.80 -7.04
C SER A 47 -9.07 9.23 -7.94
N VAL A 48 -7.98 9.99 -8.08
CA VAL A 48 -6.82 9.63 -8.90
C VAL A 48 -5.99 8.50 -8.28
N GLU A 49 -5.83 8.44 -6.96
CA GLU A 49 -5.13 7.32 -6.30
C GLU A 49 -5.94 6.02 -6.46
N THR A 50 -7.26 6.09 -6.27
CA THR A 50 -8.16 4.94 -6.46
C THR A 50 -8.21 4.48 -7.92
N GLU A 51 -8.27 5.40 -8.89
CA GLU A 51 -8.21 5.05 -10.32
C GLU A 51 -6.87 4.41 -10.70
N ALA A 52 -5.75 4.91 -10.16
CA ALA A 52 -4.44 4.31 -10.38
C ALA A 52 -4.36 2.88 -9.82
N ILE A 53 -4.92 2.64 -8.63
CA ILE A 53 -5.03 1.31 -8.02
C ILE A 53 -5.89 0.39 -8.89
N SER A 54 -7.08 0.83 -9.30
CA SER A 54 -7.99 0.04 -10.13
C SER A 54 -7.34 -0.32 -11.47
N SER A 55 -6.73 0.66 -12.14
CA SER A 55 -6.05 0.45 -13.42
C SER A 55 -4.85 -0.51 -13.28
N ALA A 56 -4.14 -0.47 -12.15
CA ALA A 56 -3.05 -1.40 -11.90
C ALA A 56 -3.56 -2.81 -11.60
N ALA A 57 -4.64 -2.94 -10.81
CA ALA A 57 -5.26 -4.22 -10.45
C ALA A 57 -5.69 -5.03 -11.68
N GLU A 58 -6.15 -4.35 -12.75
CA GLU A 58 -6.50 -5.00 -14.02
C GLU A 58 -5.29 -5.54 -14.79
N ARG A 59 -4.09 -5.02 -14.51
CA ARG A 59 -2.87 -5.27 -15.29
C ARG A 59 -1.86 -6.16 -14.58
N THR A 60 -2.03 -6.40 -13.28
CA THR A 60 -1.05 -7.07 -12.44
C THR A 60 -1.60 -8.32 -11.79
N ALA A 61 -0.72 -9.31 -11.59
CA ALA A 61 -1.02 -10.48 -10.77
C ALA A 61 -0.84 -10.22 -9.26
N CYS A 62 -0.37 -9.02 -8.87
CA CYS A 62 -0.28 -8.63 -7.47
C CYS A 62 -1.66 -8.36 -6.87
N GLU A 63 -1.85 -8.77 -5.63
CA GLU A 63 -2.96 -8.27 -4.82
C GLU A 63 -2.67 -6.82 -4.45
N ILE A 64 -3.67 -5.94 -4.56
CA ILE A 64 -3.55 -4.54 -4.15
C ILE A 64 -4.60 -4.26 -3.10
N MET A 65 -4.16 -3.81 -1.93
CA MET A 65 -5.03 -3.47 -0.81
C MET A 65 -4.83 -2.01 -0.43
N GLU A 66 -5.90 -1.23 -0.59
CA GLU A 66 -5.98 0.12 -0.06
C GLU A 66 -6.20 0.07 1.45
N LEU A 67 -5.33 0.72 2.21
CA LEU A 67 -5.45 0.82 3.66
C LEU A 67 -6.37 1.98 4.04
N PRO A 68 -7.21 1.82 5.08
CA PRO A 68 -8.11 2.88 5.52
C PRO A 68 -7.30 4.11 5.92
N SER A 69 -7.53 5.24 5.26
CA SER A 69 -6.84 6.47 5.58
C SER A 69 -7.18 6.92 7.01
N VAL A 70 -6.15 7.18 7.80
CA VAL A 70 -6.27 7.81 9.11
C VAL A 70 -6.09 9.32 8.90
N ASP A 71 -7.05 10.09 9.39
CA ASP A 71 -6.89 11.54 9.48
C ASP A 71 -5.84 11.85 10.55
N VAL A 72 -4.76 12.48 10.11
CA VAL A 72 -3.64 12.90 10.96
C VAL A 72 -3.39 14.40 10.86
N ASP A 73 -4.29 15.15 10.22
CA ASP A 73 -4.12 16.59 10.05
C ASP A 73 -4.11 17.31 11.41
N ASN A 74 -4.82 16.76 12.41
CA ASN A 74 -4.79 17.25 13.79
C ASN A 74 -3.48 16.92 14.55
N LEU A 75 -2.60 16.08 13.99
CA LEU A 75 -1.32 15.68 14.59
C LEU A 75 -0.14 16.47 14.04
N VAL A 76 -0.38 17.38 13.10
CA VAL A 76 0.66 18.10 12.39
C VAL A 76 0.34 19.59 12.33
N GLU A 77 1.32 20.43 12.66
CA GLU A 77 1.20 21.88 12.49
C GLU A 77 0.79 22.25 11.05
N PRO A 78 -0.09 23.25 10.84
CA PRO A 78 -0.60 23.61 9.52
C PRO A 78 0.49 23.91 8.47
N GLY A 79 1.63 24.46 8.92
CA GLY A 79 2.78 24.80 8.09
C GLY A 79 3.85 23.71 7.95
N ALA A 80 3.61 22.50 8.48
CA ALA A 80 4.60 21.43 8.39
C ALA A 80 4.83 20.98 6.94
N THR A 81 6.06 20.56 6.67
CA THR A 81 6.46 20.08 5.34
C THR A 81 5.66 18.84 4.93
N VAL A 82 5.51 18.63 3.61
CA VAL A 82 4.85 17.43 3.06
C VAL A 82 5.49 16.14 3.56
N VAL A 83 6.83 16.12 3.66
CA VAL A 83 7.57 14.96 4.17
C VAL A 83 7.21 14.68 5.64
N THR A 84 7.10 15.72 6.47
CA THR A 84 6.65 15.58 7.85
C THR A 84 5.24 14.97 7.92
N LYS A 85 4.31 15.44 7.10
CA LYS A 85 2.94 14.90 7.00
C LYS A 85 2.94 13.42 6.60
N ILE A 86 3.72 13.05 5.58
CA ILE A 86 3.88 11.64 5.15
C ILE A 86 4.42 10.77 6.28
N VAL A 87 5.48 11.22 6.98
CA VAL A 87 6.09 10.46 8.08
C VAL A 87 5.12 10.25 9.24
N VAL A 88 4.39 11.29 9.64
CA VAL A 88 3.38 11.19 10.70
C VAL A 88 2.25 10.24 10.29
N LYS A 89 1.76 10.35 9.05
CA LYS A 89 0.73 9.48 8.51
C LYS A 89 1.17 8.01 8.47
N MET A 90 2.37 7.73 7.97
CA MET A 90 2.93 6.38 7.94
C MET A 90 3.14 5.80 9.34
N ARG A 91 3.50 6.62 10.34
CA ARG A 91 3.58 6.18 11.74
C ARG A 91 2.20 5.82 12.30
N ALA A 92 1.19 6.64 12.03
CA ALA A 92 -0.19 6.38 12.43
C ALA A 92 -0.78 5.14 11.75
N MET A 93 -0.34 4.83 10.53
CA MET A 93 -0.81 3.66 9.75
C MET A 93 -0.20 2.33 10.18
N LYS A 94 0.82 2.31 11.06
CA LYS A 94 1.47 1.07 11.52
C LYS A 94 0.49 0.00 12.04
N PRO A 95 -0.55 0.32 12.83
CA PRO A 95 -1.53 -0.66 13.27
C PRO A 95 -2.32 -1.25 12.10
N ALA A 96 -2.80 -0.42 11.17
CA ALA A 96 -3.54 -0.87 10.00
C ALA A 96 -2.68 -1.79 9.10
N VAL A 97 -1.41 -1.44 8.86
CA VAL A 97 -0.45 -2.29 8.15
C VAL A 97 -0.27 -3.63 8.88
N ARG A 98 -0.15 -3.60 10.21
CA ARG A 98 0.01 -4.83 11.00
C ARG A 98 -1.23 -5.72 10.92
N ASP A 99 -2.42 -5.14 10.98
CA ASP A 99 -3.67 -5.90 10.94
C ASP A 99 -3.94 -6.45 9.54
N ALA A 100 -3.60 -5.69 8.49
CA ALA A 100 -3.50 -6.18 7.12
C ALA A 100 -2.56 -7.39 7.00
N VAL A 101 -1.36 -7.33 7.58
CA VAL A 101 -0.42 -8.47 7.55
C VAL A 101 -0.97 -9.67 8.33
N LYS A 102 -1.70 -9.46 9.43
CA LYS A 102 -2.33 -10.55 10.18
C LYS A 102 -3.50 -11.18 9.43
N SER A 103 -4.24 -10.42 8.61
CA SER A 103 -5.37 -10.94 7.83
C SER A 103 -4.91 -11.77 6.64
N MET A 104 -3.70 -11.53 6.14
CA MET A 104 -3.03 -12.39 5.16
C MET A 104 -2.77 -13.76 5.80
N LYS A 105 -3.63 -14.73 5.47
CA LYS A 105 -3.50 -16.10 5.96
C LYS A 105 -2.17 -16.68 5.46
N ARG A 106 -1.42 -17.34 6.36
CA ARG A 106 -0.45 -18.35 5.92
C ARG A 106 -1.29 -19.47 5.30
N ASN A 107 -1.16 -19.71 4.01
CA ASN A 107 -1.83 -20.82 3.32
C ASN A 107 -1.32 -22.16 3.88
N GLN A 108 -1.74 -22.56 5.08
CA GLN A 108 -1.56 -23.92 5.58
C GLN A 108 -2.64 -24.75 4.89
N GLN A 109 -2.25 -25.36 3.76
CA GLN A 109 -3.03 -26.39 3.10
C GLN A 109 -3.21 -27.56 4.06
N SER A 110 -4.47 -27.89 4.33
CA SER A 110 -4.91 -29.09 5.02
C SER A 110 -5.28 -30.17 4.01
#